data_AF-A0A060Z6Q3-F1
#
_entry.id   AF-A0A060Z6Q3-F1
#
_cell.length_a   1.000
_cell.length_b   1.000
_cell.length_c   1.000
_cell.angle_alpha   90.00
_cell.angle_beta   90.00
_cell.angle_gamma   90.00
#
_symmetry.space_group_name_H-M   'P 1'
#
loop_
_entity.id
_entity.type
_entity.pdbx_description
1 polymer ?
#
loop_
_entity_poly.entity_id
_entity_poly.type
_entity_poly.pdbx_seq_one_letter_code
_entity_poly.pdbx_strand_id
1 'polypeptide(L)'
;MKVVKSAEHYTETAVDEIKLLRSVRNTDPDDPKREMVVQLLDDFKISGVNGTHVCMVFEVLGHHLLKWIIKSNYQGLPLPCVKSIIRQVTSSKGNIRQVTSSKSNIRQVTSSKSNIRQVTSSKSNIRQVTSSKSIIRQVTSSKSNIRQVTSTKSNTWR
;
A
#
# COMPACT_ATOMS: atom_id res chain seq x y z
N MET A 1 -26.73 9.70 1.31
CA MET A 1 -26.03 9.30 0.07
C MET A 1 -24.89 10.28 -0.19
N LYS A 2 -23.70 9.80 -0.55
CA LYS A 2 -22.51 10.59 -0.90
C LYS A 2 -22.20 10.36 -2.38
N VAL A 3 -22.14 11.43 -3.16
CA VAL A 3 -21.80 11.37 -4.60
C VAL A 3 -20.42 11.98 -4.79
N VAL A 4 -19.49 11.22 -5.36
CA VAL A 4 -18.10 11.65 -5.57
C VAL A 4 -17.94 12.29 -6.95
N LYS A 5 -17.05 13.28 -7.06
CA LYS A 5 -16.68 13.88 -8.35
C LYS A 5 -16.07 12.83 -9.27
N SER A 6 -16.32 12.96 -10.57
CA SER A 6 -15.94 11.98 -11.60
C SER A 6 -14.45 11.98 -11.98
N ALA A 7 -13.67 12.98 -11.54
CA ALA A 7 -12.25 13.00 -11.85
C ALA A 7 -11.54 11.77 -11.27
N GLU A 8 -10.53 11.28 -11.98
CA GLU A 8 -9.87 9.99 -11.72
C GLU A 8 -9.36 9.87 -10.28
N HIS A 9 -8.63 10.87 -9.79
CA HIS A 9 -8.04 10.83 -8.45
C HIS A 9 -9.10 10.80 -7.33
N TYR A 10 -10.27 11.43 -7.53
CA TYR A 10 -11.38 11.33 -6.58
C TYR A 10 -12.04 9.96 -6.63
N THR A 11 -12.16 9.39 -7.84
CA THR A 11 -12.75 8.07 -8.07
C THR A 11 -11.89 6.96 -7.46
N GLU A 12 -10.57 7.00 -7.66
CA GLU A 12 -9.63 6.04 -7.07
C GLU A 12 -9.69 6.08 -5.54
N THR A 13 -9.64 7.28 -4.96
CA THR A 13 -9.74 7.47 -3.51
C THR A 13 -11.07 6.93 -2.96
N ALA A 14 -12.17 7.15 -3.69
CA ALA A 14 -13.49 6.65 -3.31
C ALA A 14 -13.58 5.12 -3.35
N VAL A 15 -12.95 4.47 -4.34
CA VAL A 15 -12.88 3.01 -4.42
C VAL A 15 -12.11 2.44 -3.23
N ASP A 16 -11.02 3.08 -2.82
CA ASP A 16 -10.27 2.65 -1.64
C ASP A 16 -11.02 2.88 -0.32
N GLU A 17 -11.80 3.97 -0.22
CA GLU A 17 -12.72 4.21 0.89
C GLU A 17 -13.78 3.10 0.98
N ILE A 18 -14.40 2.72 -0.14
CA ILE A 18 -15.38 1.63 -0.21
C ILE A 18 -14.77 0.30 0.26
N LYS A 19 -13.57 -0.05 -0.23
CA LYS A 19 -12.87 -1.28 0.19
C LYS A 19 -12.63 -1.31 1.69
N LEU A 20 -12.22 -0.18 2.27
CA LEU A 20 -11.99 -0.09 3.71
C LEU A 20 -13.30 -0.25 4.49
N LEU A 21 -14.36 0.45 4.08
CA LEU A 21 -15.67 0.38 4.73
C LEU A 21 -16.29 -1.02 4.64
N ARG A 22 -16.18 -1.69 3.49
CA ARG A 22 -16.62 -3.08 3.32
C ARG A 22 -15.83 -4.03 4.21
N SER A 23 -14.52 -3.82 4.34
CA SER A 23 -13.69 -4.62 5.24
C SER A 23 -14.08 -4.44 6.71
N VAL A 24 -14.33 -3.19 7.16
CA VAL A 24 -14.84 -2.91 8.50
C VAL A 24 -16.17 -3.60 8.76
N ARG A 25 -17.09 -3.55 7.79
CA ARG A 25 -18.41 -4.17 7.89
C ARG A 25 -18.36 -5.69 8.05
N ASN A 26 -17.40 -6.34 7.36
CA ASN A 26 -17.33 -7.79 7.23
C ASN A 26 -16.34 -8.47 8.19
N THR A 27 -15.49 -7.73 8.91
CA THR A 27 -14.42 -8.34 9.74
C THR A 27 -14.95 -9.14 10.92
N ASP A 28 -15.93 -8.60 11.66
CA ASP A 28 -16.60 -9.28 12.75
C ASP A 28 -18.05 -8.77 12.83
N PRO A 29 -19.03 -9.52 12.30
CA PRO A 29 -20.43 -9.10 12.33
C PRO A 29 -21.05 -9.04 13.72
N ASP A 30 -20.49 -9.80 14.67
CA ASP A 30 -21.03 -9.98 16.02
C ASP A 30 -20.38 -9.02 17.03
N ASP A 31 -19.32 -8.30 16.65
CA ASP A 31 -18.68 -7.30 17.52
C ASP A 31 -19.57 -6.05 17.68
N PRO A 32 -20.10 -5.76 18.88
CA PRO A 32 -20.95 -4.59 19.12
C PRO A 32 -20.21 -3.26 18.89
N LYS A 33 -18.87 -3.25 18.90
CA LYS A 33 -18.09 -2.04 18.58
C LYS A 33 -18.16 -1.66 17.10
N ARG A 34 -18.68 -2.53 16.23
CA ARG A 34 -18.91 -2.23 14.81
C ARG A 34 -19.94 -1.11 14.64
N GLU A 35 -20.96 -1.06 15.49
CA GLU A 35 -22.01 -0.04 15.48
C GLU A 35 -21.47 1.37 15.80
N MET A 36 -20.26 1.47 16.36
CA MET A 36 -19.58 2.74 16.61
C MET A 36 -18.89 3.31 15.37
N VAL A 37 -18.91 2.60 14.24
CA VAL A 37 -18.36 3.03 12.95
C VAL A 37 -19.50 3.13 11.94
N VAL A 38 -19.46 4.15 11.09
CA VAL A 38 -20.44 4.34 10.03
C VAL A 38 -20.51 3.11 9.11
N GLN A 39 -21.73 2.63 8.85
CA GLN A 39 -21.95 1.49 7.97
C GLN A 39 -22.21 1.95 6.54
N LEU A 40 -21.40 1.44 5.61
CA LEU A 40 -21.71 1.48 4.18
C LEU A 40 -22.82 0.46 3.91
N LEU A 41 -23.98 0.93 3.45
CA LEU A 41 -25.11 0.08 3.09
C LEU A 41 -24.96 -0.45 1.67
N ASP A 42 -24.65 0.45 0.73
CA ASP A 42 -24.53 0.13 -0.69
C ASP A 42 -23.55 1.08 -1.39
N ASP A 43 -23.03 0.67 -2.56
CA ASP A 43 -22.29 1.53 -3.47
C ASP A 43 -22.57 1.18 -4.93
N PHE A 44 -22.66 2.20 -5.76
CA PHE A 44 -22.96 2.06 -7.19
C PHE A 44 -22.36 3.21 -8.00
N LYS A 45 -22.44 3.11 -9.33
CA LYS A 45 -21.93 4.12 -10.25
C LYS A 45 -23.07 4.72 -11.08
N ILE A 46 -23.03 6.03 -11.28
CA ILE A 46 -23.98 6.77 -12.12
C ILE A 46 -23.18 7.49 -13.21
N SER A 47 -23.56 7.31 -14.47
CA SER A 47 -23.00 8.09 -15.58
C SER A 47 -23.78 9.40 -15.76
N GLY A 48 -23.08 10.51 -15.84
CA GLY A 48 -23.64 11.84 -16.12
C GLY A 48 -22.83 12.58 -17.18
N VAL A 49 -23.24 13.83 -17.45
CA VAL A 49 -22.58 14.69 -18.46
C VAL A 49 -21.08 14.90 -18.20
N ASN A 50 -20.66 14.83 -16.94
CA ASN A 50 -19.26 15.03 -16.52
C ASN A 50 -18.51 13.70 -16.30
N GLY A 51 -19.04 12.58 -16.77
CA GLY A 51 -18.46 11.25 -16.61
C GLY A 51 -19.15 10.41 -15.54
N THR A 52 -18.45 9.39 -15.05
CA THR A 52 -19.01 8.41 -14.11
C THR A 52 -18.71 8.79 -12.66
N HIS A 53 -19.75 8.84 -11.84
CA HIS A 53 -19.70 9.22 -10.44
C HIS A 53 -19.87 7.99 -9.54
N VAL A 54 -18.98 7.82 -8.57
CA VAL A 54 -19.12 6.81 -7.52
C VAL A 54 -20.08 7.34 -6.45
N CYS A 55 -21.11 6.55 -6.14
CA CYS A 55 -22.11 6.85 -5.14
C CYS A 55 -21.99 5.86 -3.98
N MET A 56 -22.03 6.37 -2.75
CA MET A 56 -22.00 5.58 -1.52
C MET A 56 -23.26 5.86 -0.70
N VAL A 57 -23.91 4.80 -0.25
CA VAL A 57 -25.11 4.86 0.59
C VAL A 57 -24.72 4.49 2.01
N PHE A 58 -25.04 5.38 2.94
CA PHE A 58 -24.76 5.22 4.37
C PHE A 58 -26.07 5.27 5.15
N GLU A 59 -26.03 4.75 6.36
CA GLU A 59 -27.07 5.01 7.36
C GLU A 59 -27.23 6.51 7.63
N VAL A 60 -28.41 6.89 8.13
CA VAL A 60 -28.70 8.29 8.49
C VAL A 60 -28.07 8.59 9.84
N LEU A 61 -27.07 9.46 9.83
CA LEU A 61 -26.40 9.95 11.05
C LEU A 61 -26.81 11.39 11.38
N GLY A 62 -26.62 11.74 12.65
CA GLY A 62 -26.84 13.09 13.14
C GLY A 62 -25.74 14.08 12.76
N HIS A 63 -25.78 15.25 13.39
CA HIS A 63 -24.82 16.32 13.14
C HIS A 63 -23.42 15.98 13.68
N HIS A 64 -22.39 16.33 12.90
CA HIS A 64 -21.00 16.33 13.36
C HIS A 64 -20.76 17.22 14.60
N LEU A 65 -19.78 16.86 15.42
CA LEU A 65 -19.45 17.52 16.70
C LEU A 65 -19.16 19.02 16.57
N LEU A 66 -18.56 19.45 15.45
CA LEU A 66 -18.27 20.86 15.22
C LEU A 66 -19.53 21.73 15.27
N LYS A 67 -20.67 21.22 14.76
CA LYS A 67 -21.95 21.95 14.86
C LYS A 67 -22.36 22.20 16.31
N TRP A 68 -22.12 21.23 17.19
CA TRP A 68 -22.44 21.35 18.61
C TRP A 68 -21.48 22.29 19.35
N ILE A 69 -20.20 22.29 19.00
CA ILE A 69 -19.18 23.22 19.54
C ILE A 69 -19.53 24.67 19.17
N ILE A 70 -19.92 24.90 17.92
CA ILE A 70 -20.36 26.23 17.46
C ILE A 70 -21.64 26.63 18.20
N LYS A 71 -22.62 25.73 18.31
CA LYS A 71 -23.89 25.98 19.00
C LYS A 71 -23.72 26.27 20.50
N SER A 72 -22.69 25.71 21.13
CA SER A 72 -22.35 26.02 22.52
C SER A 72 -21.50 27.28 22.70
N ASN A 73 -21.34 28.10 21.65
CA ASN A 73 -20.50 29.30 21.66
C ASN A 73 -19.09 29.01 22.17
N TYR A 74 -18.54 27.85 21.79
CA TYR A 74 -17.22 27.38 22.21
C TYR A 74 -17.02 27.25 23.73
N GLN A 75 -18.10 27.24 24.53
CA GLN A 75 -18.05 27.04 25.99
C GLN A 75 -17.88 25.56 26.38
N GLY A 76 -17.79 24.66 25.39
CA GLY A 76 -17.66 23.23 25.59
C GLY A 76 -18.99 22.50 25.62
N LEU A 77 -18.93 21.21 25.98
CA LEU A 77 -20.08 20.32 26.14
C LEU A 77 -20.07 19.77 27.57
N PRO A 78 -21.22 19.37 28.13
CA PRO A 78 -21.27 18.76 29.46
C PRO A 78 -20.31 17.57 29.58
N LEU A 79 -19.56 17.50 30.69
CA LEU A 79 -18.57 16.44 30.93
C LEU A 79 -19.10 15.01 30.72
N PRO A 80 -20.33 14.65 31.14
CA PRO A 80 -20.89 13.33 30.87
C PRO A 80 -21.01 13.02 29.36
N CYS A 81 -21.44 14.01 28.56
CA CYS A 81 -21.53 13.88 27.11
C CYS A 81 -20.16 13.66 26.48
N VAL A 82 -19.16 14.45 26.89
CA VAL A 82 -17.78 14.35 26.41
C VAL A 82 -17.19 12.98 26.74
N LYS A 83 -17.37 12.48 27.97
CA LYS A 83 -16.92 11.13 28.36
C LYS A 83 -17.56 10.04 27.49
N SER A 84 -18.85 10.16 27.18
CA SER A 84 -19.54 9.22 26.30
C SER A 84 -18.99 9.24 24.88
N ILE A 85 -18.85 10.44 24.29
CA ILE A 85 -18.30 10.62 22.94
C ILE A 85 -16.89 10.03 22.84
N ILE A 86 -16.01 10.36 23.80
CA ILE A 86 -14.64 9.85 23.82
C ILE A 86 -14.63 8.33 23.93
N ARG A 87 -15.46 7.74 24.81
CA ARG A 87 -15.55 6.28 24.98
C ARG A 87 -15.97 5.58 23.69
N GLN A 88 -16.93 6.13 22.97
CA GLN A 88 -17.38 5.58 21.68
C GLN A 88 -16.26 5.65 20.63
N VAL A 89 -15.59 6.80 20.52
CA VAL A 89 -14.50 7.04 19.56
C VAL A 89 -13.23 6.24 19.87
N THR A 90 -12.94 5.92 21.14
CA THR A 90 -11.82 5.05 21.49
C THR A 90 -12.16 3.57 21.29
N SER A 91 -13.40 3.17 21.56
CA SER A 91 -13.85 1.79 21.34
C SER A 91 -13.82 1.42 19.85
N SER A 92 -14.24 2.32 18.95
CA SER A 92 -14.21 2.10 17.51
C SER A 92 -12.79 1.96 16.92
N LYS A 93 -11.78 2.61 17.52
CA LYS A 93 -10.38 2.46 17.09
C LYS A 93 -9.87 1.02 17.22
N GLY A 94 -10.39 0.24 18.17
CA GLY A 94 -10.06 -1.19 18.30
C GLY A 94 -10.45 -1.99 17.06
N ASN A 95 -11.64 -1.73 16.54
CA ASN A 95 -12.19 -2.43 15.37
C ASN A 95 -11.48 -2.03 14.09
N ILE A 96 -11.24 -0.73 13.91
CA ILE A 96 -10.45 -0.23 12.78
C ILE A 96 -9.02 -0.79 12.84
N ARG A 97 -8.43 -0.91 14.04
CA ARG A 97 -7.13 -1.55 14.21
C ARG A 97 -7.15 -3.00 13.78
N GLN A 98 -8.12 -3.82 14.18
CA GLN A 98 -8.25 -5.21 13.72
C GLN A 98 -8.38 -5.32 12.20
N VAL A 99 -9.12 -4.41 11.56
CA VAL A 99 -9.24 -4.32 10.10
C VAL A 99 -7.90 -3.93 9.46
N THR A 100 -7.12 -3.05 10.08
CA THR A 100 -5.73 -2.75 9.66
C THR A 100 -4.74 -3.87 10.00
N SER A 101 -5.02 -4.71 11.01
CA SER A 101 -4.29 -5.93 11.33
C SER A 101 -4.58 -7.03 10.32
N SER A 102 -5.77 -7.04 9.69
CA SER A 102 -6.12 -7.90 8.55
C SER A 102 -5.41 -7.45 7.25
N LYS A 103 -4.98 -6.19 7.16
CA LYS A 103 -3.89 -5.75 6.26
C LYS A 103 -2.51 -6.31 6.65
N SER A 104 -2.40 -7.28 7.56
CA SER A 104 -1.20 -8.12 7.67
C SER A 104 -0.96 -8.98 6.42
N ASN A 105 -1.93 -9.09 5.51
CA ASN A 105 -1.67 -9.53 4.14
C ASN A 105 -0.91 -8.49 3.28
N ILE A 106 -0.89 -7.21 3.66
CA ILE A 106 0.02 -6.19 3.10
C ILE A 106 1.37 -6.21 3.82
N ARG A 107 1.45 -6.76 5.04
CA ARG A 107 2.75 -7.09 5.68
C ARG A 107 3.43 -8.33 5.08
N GLN A 108 2.85 -9.02 4.10
CA GLN A 108 3.62 -9.90 3.20
C GLN A 108 4.56 -9.10 2.26
N VAL A 109 4.37 -7.78 2.13
CA VAL A 109 5.35 -6.91 1.47
C VAL A 109 6.49 -6.51 2.43
N THR A 110 6.30 -6.63 3.75
CA THR A 110 7.38 -6.46 4.75
C THR A 110 7.97 -7.76 5.30
N SER A 111 7.43 -8.93 4.93
CA SER A 111 8.17 -10.21 4.98
C SER A 111 9.20 -10.29 3.86
N SER A 112 9.19 -9.37 2.89
CA SER A 112 10.26 -9.21 1.90
C SER A 112 11.62 -8.77 2.48
N LYS A 113 11.74 -8.51 3.80
CA LYS A 113 13.05 -8.33 4.44
C LYS A 113 13.95 -9.57 4.30
N SER A 114 13.38 -10.78 4.16
CA SER A 114 14.14 -11.99 3.81
C SER A 114 14.53 -12.04 2.34
N ASN A 115 13.68 -11.55 1.42
CA ASN A 115 14.00 -11.48 -0.02
C ASN A 115 14.98 -10.35 -0.37
N ILE A 116 14.93 -9.21 0.30
CA ILE A 116 15.92 -8.12 0.15
C ILE A 116 17.27 -8.51 0.79
N ARG A 117 17.27 -9.33 1.85
CA ARG A 117 18.48 -9.95 2.39
C ARG A 117 19.11 -10.99 1.45
N GLN A 118 18.30 -11.75 0.70
CA GLN A 118 18.78 -12.62 -0.39
C GLN A 118 19.46 -11.81 -1.52
N VAL A 119 18.95 -10.62 -1.83
CA VAL A 119 19.56 -9.70 -2.81
C VAL A 119 20.87 -9.08 -2.29
N THR A 120 21.06 -8.93 -0.97
CA THR A 120 22.33 -8.44 -0.38
C THR A 120 23.34 -9.55 -0.06
N SER A 121 22.92 -10.80 0.08
CA SER A 121 23.83 -11.97 0.04
C SER A 121 24.35 -12.27 -1.37
N SER A 122 23.84 -11.60 -2.41
CA SER A 122 24.39 -11.67 -3.77
C SER A 122 25.79 -11.04 -3.93
N LYS A 123 26.40 -10.52 -2.85
CA LYS A 123 27.85 -10.21 -2.83
C LYS A 123 28.73 -11.42 -3.15
N SER A 124 28.27 -12.65 -2.91
CA SER A 124 28.98 -13.87 -3.34
C SER A 124 28.83 -14.13 -4.85
N ASN A 125 27.66 -13.85 -5.44
CA ASN A 125 27.43 -14.00 -6.88
C ASN A 125 28.08 -12.88 -7.70
N ILE A 126 28.10 -11.64 -7.20
CA ILE A 126 28.84 -10.53 -7.83
C ILE A 126 30.35 -10.77 -7.75
N ARG A 127 30.86 -11.38 -6.67
CA ARG A 127 32.27 -11.81 -6.57
C ARG A 127 32.63 -12.95 -7.54
N GLN A 128 31.70 -13.87 -7.83
CA GLN A 128 31.88 -14.89 -8.87
C GLN A 128 32.00 -14.26 -10.28
N VAL A 129 31.22 -13.21 -10.57
CA VAL A 129 31.32 -12.45 -11.82
C VAL A 129 32.66 -11.68 -11.92
N THR A 130 33.25 -11.26 -10.80
CA THR A 130 34.60 -10.67 -10.79
C THR A 130 35.71 -11.71 -11.03
N SER A 131 35.53 -12.96 -10.58
CA SER A 131 36.41 -14.09 -10.95
C SER A 131 36.29 -14.49 -12.42
N SER A 132 35.17 -14.18 -13.08
CA SER A 132 35.05 -14.30 -14.54
C SER A 132 35.89 -13.23 -15.27
N LYS A 133 36.19 -12.09 -14.64
CA LYS A 133 37.01 -11.02 -15.22
C LYS A 133 38.51 -11.38 -15.27
N SER A 134 39.00 -12.19 -14.33
CA SER A 134 40.35 -12.78 -14.40
C SER A 134 40.44 -13.90 -15.44
N ILE A 135 39.37 -14.69 -15.62
CA ILE A 135 39.27 -15.69 -16.70
C ILE A 135 39.24 -14.99 -18.07
N ILE A 136 38.47 -13.91 -18.24
CA ILE A 136 38.47 -13.12 -19.49
C ILE A 136 39.85 -12.50 -19.75
N ARG A 137 40.57 -12.00 -18.73
CA ARG A 137 41.96 -11.50 -18.91
C ARG A 137 42.94 -12.60 -19.36
N GLN A 138 42.82 -13.83 -18.86
CA GLN A 138 43.62 -14.98 -19.34
C GLN A 138 43.30 -15.37 -20.79
N VAL A 139 42.03 -15.24 -21.22
CA VAL A 139 41.60 -15.48 -22.61
C VAL A 139 42.11 -14.38 -23.55
N THR A 140 42.24 -13.14 -23.07
CA THR A 140 42.83 -12.04 -23.87
C THR A 140 44.36 -12.15 -24.00
N SER A 141 45.07 -12.62 -22.96
CA SER A 141 46.52 -12.88 -23.02
C SER A 141 46.88 -14.11 -23.87
N SER A 142 45.96 -15.07 -24.02
CA SER A 142 46.14 -16.20 -24.94
C SER A 142 45.87 -15.80 -26.41
N LYS A 143 45.06 -14.77 -26.68
CA LYS A 143 44.97 -14.16 -28.02
C LYS A 143 46.26 -13.44 -28.46
N SER A 144 47.01 -12.82 -27.54
CA SER A 144 48.35 -12.27 -27.86
C SER A 144 49.38 -13.36 -28.13
N ASN A 145 49.28 -14.53 -27.49
CA ASN A 145 50.13 -15.68 -27.79
C ASN A 145 49.78 -16.34 -29.13
N ILE A 146 48.50 -16.37 -29.52
CA ILE A 146 48.10 -16.83 -30.87
C ILE A 146 48.62 -15.90 -31.96
N ARG A 147 48.66 -14.58 -31.73
CA ARG A 147 49.27 -13.62 -32.68
C ARG A 147 50.78 -13.80 -32.85
N GLN A 148 51.51 -14.22 -31.82
CA GLN A 148 52.94 -14.57 -31.88
C GLN A 148 53.21 -15.88 -32.65
N VAL A 149 52.26 -16.82 -32.65
CA VAL A 149 52.36 -18.07 -33.44
C VAL A 149 52.06 -17.83 -34.93
N THR A 150 51.29 -16.80 -35.28
CA THR A 150 51.12 -16.38 -36.69
C THR A 150 52.24 -15.52 -37.25
N SER A 151 53.09 -14.86 -36.44
CA SER A 151 54.29 -14.17 -36.94
C SER A 151 55.51 -15.09 -37.08
N THR A 152 55.50 -16.28 -36.47
CA THR A 152 56.58 -17.28 -36.62
C THR A 152 56.40 -18.22 -37.81
N LYS A 153 55.28 -18.16 -38.55
CA LYS A 153 55.16 -18.83 -39.86
C LYS A 153 55.59 -17.98 -41.07
N SER A 154 55.97 -16.73 -40.86
CA SER A 154 56.48 -15.84 -41.92
C SER A 154 58.01 -15.84 -42.09
N ASN A 155 58.77 -16.64 -41.32
CA ASN A 155 60.24 -16.74 -41.44
C ASN A 155 60.74 -18.20 -41.63
N THR A 156 60.01 -19.03 -42.38
CA THR A 156 60.56 -20.34 -42.80
C THR A 156 60.07 -20.81 -44.17
N TRP A 157 59.87 -19.89 -45.13
CA TRP A 157 60.09 -20.15 -46.57
C TRP A 157 60.30 -18.80 -47.30
N ARG A 158 61.56 -18.59 -47.69
CA ARG A 158 62.15 -17.48 -48.48
C ARG A 158 62.59 -16.23 -47.73
#